data_AF-A0A2V8QDP8-F1
#
_entry.id   AF-A0A2V8QDP8-F1
#
_cell.length_a   1.000
_cell.length_b   1.000
_cell.length_c   1.000
_cell.angle_alpha   90.00
_cell.angle_beta   90.00
_cell.angle_gamma   90.00
#
_symmetry.space_group_name_H-M   'P 1'
#
loop_
_entity.id
_entity.type
_entity.pdbx_description
1 polymer ?
#
loop_
_entity_poly.entity_id
_entity_poly.type
_entity_poly.pdbx_seq_one_letter_code
_entity_poly.pdbx_strand_id
1 'polypeptide(L)'
;AAGKRVAEGVHLYIQFGSQKIKQYARERGYIELFERAGAELIDPSCGACINAGPGASPSAETVTVSAQNRNFPGRSGPGKLYLASPYVVAASAIAGKIVAPSEFLKKPEAELATA
;
A
#
# COMPACT_ATOMS: atom_id res chain seq x y z
N ALA A 1 -9.62 -1.70 9.57
CA ALA A 1 -9.25 -0.49 10.33
C ALA A 1 -9.83 -0.59 11.73
N ALA A 2 -9.02 -0.67 12.78
CA ALA A 2 -9.47 -0.53 14.17
C ALA A 2 -9.86 0.95 14.47
N GLY A 3 -10.72 1.54 13.64
CA GLY A 3 -11.06 2.97 13.64
C GLY A 3 -10.05 3.90 12.95
N LYS A 4 -8.84 3.43 12.61
CA LYS A 4 -7.79 4.27 11.98
C LYS A 4 -7.99 4.46 10.47
N ARG A 5 -7.67 5.65 9.96
CA ARG A 5 -7.73 6.02 8.54
C ARG A 5 -6.34 6.45 8.03
N VAL A 6 -6.17 6.47 6.72
CA VAL A 6 -5.02 7.06 6.04
C VAL A 6 -4.88 8.53 6.46
N ALA A 7 -3.64 8.97 6.68
CA ALA A 7 -3.33 10.33 7.10
C ALA A 7 -3.70 11.35 6.03
N GLU A 8 -4.01 12.58 6.45
CA GLU A 8 -4.26 13.69 5.53
C GLU A 8 -3.03 13.95 4.64
N GLY A 9 -3.25 14.18 3.34
CA GLY A 9 -2.18 14.38 2.37
C GLY A 9 -1.45 13.10 1.92
N VAL A 10 -1.86 11.92 2.40
CA VAL A 10 -1.31 10.63 1.95
C VAL A 10 -2.31 9.89 1.07
N HIS A 11 -1.81 9.36 -0.05
CA HIS A 11 -2.56 8.45 -0.93
C HIS A 11 -2.10 7.01 -0.70
N LEU A 12 -3.03 6.12 -0.37
CA LEU A 12 -2.77 4.69 -0.22
C LEU A 12 -3.43 3.93 -1.37
N TYR A 13 -2.63 3.27 -2.19
CA TYR A 13 -3.12 2.41 -3.27
C TYR A 13 -3.01 0.94 -2.89
N ILE A 14 -4.07 0.16 -3.12
CA ILE A 14 -4.05 -1.30 -3.03
C ILE A 14 -4.45 -1.87 -4.37
N GLN A 15 -3.47 -2.47 -5.06
CA GLN A 15 -3.70 -3.13 -6.34
C GLN A 15 -3.86 -4.64 -6.15
N PHE A 16 -4.95 -5.21 -6.69
CA PHE A 16 -5.16 -6.66 -6.65
C PHE A 16 -4.24 -7.37 -7.64
N GLY A 17 -3.56 -8.44 -7.20
CA GLY A 17 -2.68 -9.21 -8.08
C GLY A 17 -3.41 -10.06 -9.14
N SER A 18 -4.71 -10.30 -8.98
CA SER A 18 -5.55 -11.00 -9.97
C SER A 18 -7.03 -10.77 -9.71
N GLN A 19 -7.87 -11.09 -10.71
CA GLN A 19 -9.33 -11.03 -10.56
C GLN A 19 -9.83 -11.99 -9.47
N LYS A 20 -9.19 -13.16 -9.33
CA LYS A 20 -9.50 -14.13 -8.26
C LYS A 20 -9.28 -13.53 -6.87
N ILE A 21 -8.18 -12.80 -6.67
CA ILE A 21 -7.89 -12.15 -5.39
C ILE A 21 -8.84 -10.98 -5.12
N LYS A 22 -9.21 -10.22 -6.16
CA LYS A 22 -10.23 -9.17 -6.04
C LYS A 22 -11.58 -9.75 -5.59
N GLN A 23 -12.02 -10.85 -6.22
CA GLN A 23 -13.25 -11.54 -5.86
C GLN A 23 -13.21 -12.06 -4.42
N TYR A 24 -12.11 -12.72 -4.03
CA TYR A 24 -11.89 -13.17 -2.66
C TYR A 24 -11.96 -12.02 -1.65
N ALA A 25 -11.31 -10.88 -1.95
CA ALA A 25 -11.34 -9.70 -1.09
C ALA A 25 -12.77 -9.15 -0.92
N ARG A 26 -13.58 -9.19 -1.98
CA ARG A 26 -15.00 -8.81 -1.93
C ARG A 26 -15.80 -9.76 -1.04
N GLU A 27 -15.67 -11.06 -1.22
CA GLU A 27 -16.37 -12.08 -0.41
C GLU A 27 -16.02 -12.00 1.08
N ARG A 28 -14.80 -11.57 1.40
CA ARG A 28 -14.32 -11.37 2.77
C ARG A 28 -14.67 -9.99 3.37
N GLY A 29 -15.30 -9.09 2.60
CA GLY A 29 -15.60 -7.73 3.04
C GLY A 29 -14.37 -6.83 3.20
N TYR A 30 -13.26 -7.16 2.53
CA TYR A 30 -12.01 -6.40 2.60
C TYR A 30 -12.07 -5.12 1.78
N ILE A 31 -12.87 -5.11 0.70
CA ILE A 31 -13.07 -3.94 -0.16
C ILE A 31 -13.57 -2.76 0.68
N GLU A 32 -14.69 -2.96 1.37
CA GLU A 32 -15.35 -1.97 2.22
C GLU A 32 -14.48 -1.61 3.43
N LEU A 33 -13.64 -2.53 3.90
CA LEU A 33 -12.69 -2.27 4.98
C LEU A 33 -11.58 -1.31 4.54
N PHE A 34 -11.00 -1.54 3.36
CA PHE A 34 -9.91 -0.73 2.83
C PHE A 34 -10.40 0.63 2.35
N GLU A 35 -11.55 0.70 1.67
CA GLU A 35 -12.17 1.96 1.26
C GLU A 35 -12.54 2.84 2.45
N ARG A 36 -13.13 2.26 3.52
CA ARG A 36 -13.41 3.01 4.76
C ARG A 36 -12.14 3.54 5.44
N ALA A 37 -11.01 2.85 5.29
CA ALA A 37 -9.72 3.33 5.77
C ALA A 37 -9.16 4.48 4.92
N GLY A 38 -9.68 4.71 3.71
CA GLY A 38 -9.20 5.72 2.77
C GLY A 38 -8.23 5.18 1.72
N ALA A 39 -8.17 3.86 1.51
CA ALA A 39 -7.38 3.28 0.43
C ALA A 39 -8.12 3.38 -0.91
N GLU A 40 -7.37 3.66 -1.97
CA GLU A 40 -7.80 3.63 -3.36
C GLU A 40 -7.51 2.24 -3.94
N LEU A 41 -8.55 1.54 -4.40
CA LEU A 41 -8.44 0.15 -4.87
C LEU A 41 -8.26 0.11 -6.39
N ILE A 42 -7.22 -0.60 -6.84
CA ILE A 42 -6.85 -0.69 -8.25
C ILE A 42 -7.08 -2.11 -8.77
N ASP A 43 -7.68 -2.20 -9.95
CA ASP A 43 -7.84 -3.46 -10.67
C ASP A 43 -6.50 -4.12 -11.06
N PRO A 44 -6.49 -5.45 -11.23
CA PRO A 44 -5.32 -6.17 -11.73
C PRO A 44 -4.83 -5.61 -13.07
N SER A 45 -3.59 -5.10 -13.08
CA SER A 45 -2.93 -4.55 -14.26
C SER A 45 -1.41 -4.39 -13.99
N CYS A 46 -0.65 -3.86 -14.96
CA CYS A 46 0.79 -3.64 -14.78
C CYS A 46 1.13 -2.52 -13.77
N GLY A 47 0.26 -1.52 -13.60
CA GLY A 47 0.27 -0.55 -12.50
C GLY A 47 1.51 0.33 -12.31
N ALA A 48 1.62 0.93 -11.12
CA ALA A 48 2.71 1.83 -10.72
C ALA A 48 4.10 1.21 -10.79
N CYS A 49 4.20 -0.12 -10.64
CA CYS A 49 5.48 -0.84 -10.65
C CYS A 49 6.24 -0.64 -11.97
N ILE A 50 5.57 -0.33 -13.07
CA ILE A 50 6.21 0.01 -14.36
C ILE A 50 5.87 1.43 -14.83
N ASN A 51 5.46 2.31 -13.92
CA ASN A 51 5.03 3.67 -14.24
C ASN A 51 3.86 3.73 -15.25
N ALA A 52 2.91 2.79 -15.18
CA ALA A 52 1.80 2.66 -16.14
C ALA A 52 0.41 2.75 -15.48
N GLY A 53 0.31 3.32 -14.28
CA GLY A 53 -0.97 3.44 -13.57
C GLY A 53 -0.88 4.21 -12.26
N PRO A 54 -2.01 4.31 -11.53
CA PRO A 54 -2.09 5.03 -10.26
C PRO A 54 -1.11 4.47 -9.23
N GLY A 55 -0.56 5.36 -8.40
CA GLY A 55 0.51 5.05 -7.45
C GLY A 55 1.94 5.28 -7.98
N ALA A 56 2.10 5.59 -9.27
CA ALA A 56 3.33 6.17 -9.76
C ALA A 56 3.51 7.59 -9.18
N SER A 57 4.75 7.94 -8.86
CA SER A 57 5.07 9.29 -8.39
C SER A 57 4.82 10.33 -9.49
N PRO A 58 4.16 11.47 -9.21
CA PRO A 58 3.94 12.52 -10.18
C PRO A 58 5.14 13.49 -10.30
N SER A 59 5.97 13.59 -9.26
CA SER A 59 7.09 14.55 -9.21
C SER A 59 8.29 14.01 -8.43
N ALA A 60 9.45 14.66 -8.59
CA ALA A 60 10.70 14.27 -7.94
C ALA A 60 10.66 14.45 -6.41
N GLU A 61 9.78 15.32 -5.91
CA GLU A 61 9.56 15.59 -4.49
C GLU A 61 8.72 14.51 -3.82
N THR A 62 7.98 13.71 -4.61
CA THR A 62 7.10 12.66 -4.08
C THR A 62 7.92 11.56 -3.42
N VAL A 63 7.53 11.18 -2.21
CA VAL A 63 8.06 10.03 -1.48
C VAL A 63 7.03 8.91 -1.47
N THR A 64 7.43 7.73 -1.96
CA THR A 64 6.59 6.54 -2.01
C THR A 64 7.24 5.42 -1.19
N VAL A 65 6.44 4.74 -0.38
CA VAL A 65 6.80 3.45 0.23
C VAL A 65 5.90 2.37 -0.38
N SER A 66 6.48 1.29 -0.88
CA SER A 66 5.75 0.28 -1.68
C SER A 66 6.18 -1.14 -1.34
N ALA A 67 5.23 -2.07 -1.44
CA ALA A 67 5.46 -3.51 -1.31
C ALA A 67 5.81 -4.19 -2.65
N GLN A 68 6.18 -3.41 -3.68
CA GLN A 68 6.73 -3.94 -4.92
C GLN A 68 8.18 -4.44 -4.76
N ASN A 69 8.72 -5.07 -5.79
CA ASN A 69 10.02 -5.76 -5.70
C ASN A 69 11.21 -4.95 -6.24
N ARG A 70 10.98 -3.78 -6.85
CA ARG A 70 12.02 -3.01 -7.57
C ARG A 70 11.83 -1.52 -7.36
N ASN A 71 12.92 -0.78 -7.12
CA ASN A 71 12.90 0.66 -6.89
C ASN A 71 14.08 1.43 -7.54
N PHE A 72 14.64 0.93 -8.63
CA PHE A 72 15.67 1.68 -9.34
C PHE A 72 15.14 3.04 -9.84
N PRO A 73 15.99 4.07 -9.99
CA PRO A 73 15.54 5.41 -10.38
C PRO A 73 14.66 5.42 -11.64
N GLY A 74 13.55 6.15 -11.61
CA GLY A 74 12.59 6.24 -12.72
C GLY A 74 11.62 5.06 -12.86
N ARG A 75 11.74 3.99 -12.05
CA ARG A 75 10.93 2.78 -12.18
C ARG A 75 9.43 3.00 -11.99
N SER A 76 9.06 3.83 -11.03
CA SER A 76 7.67 4.12 -10.65
C SER A 76 7.41 5.63 -10.63
N GLY A 77 7.95 6.30 -11.65
CA GLY A 77 7.95 7.76 -11.77
C GLY A 77 9.25 8.41 -11.27
N PRO A 78 9.31 9.76 -11.31
CA PRO A 78 10.51 10.54 -11.00
C PRO A 78 10.84 10.69 -9.51
N GLY A 79 9.94 10.29 -8.60
CA GLY A 79 10.08 10.44 -7.16
C GLY A 79 11.00 9.43 -6.48
N LYS A 80 11.06 9.52 -5.15
CA LYS A 80 11.84 8.60 -4.29
C LYS A 80 10.98 7.42 -3.89
N LEU A 81 11.48 6.20 -4.13
CA LEU A 81 10.76 4.96 -3.85
C LEU A 81 11.53 4.07 -2.87
N TYR A 82 10.87 3.74 -1.76
CA TYR A 82 11.37 2.84 -0.73
C TYR A 82 10.58 1.54 -0.75
N LEU A 83 11.29 0.40 -0.70
CA LEU A 83 10.66 -0.91 -0.61
C LEU A 83 10.44 -1.29 0.86
N ALA A 84 9.27 -1.82 1.18
CA ALA A 84 8.95 -2.29 2.52
C ALA A 84 7.89 -3.40 2.48
N SER A 85 7.66 -4.07 3.61
CA SER A 85 6.58 -5.06 3.69
C SER A 85 5.20 -4.39 3.62
N PRO A 86 4.13 -5.12 3.24
CA PRO A 86 2.76 -4.59 3.27
C PRO A 86 2.36 -4.02 4.64
N TYR A 87 2.90 -4.57 5.74
CA TYR A 87 2.65 -4.07 7.10
C TYR A 87 3.26 -2.69 7.31
N VAL A 88 4.51 -2.48 6.89
CA VAL A 88 5.17 -1.16 6.94
C VAL A 88 4.42 -0.14 6.08
N VAL A 89 4.00 -0.51 4.87
CA VAL A 89 3.24 0.38 3.97
C VAL A 89 1.93 0.81 4.63
N ALA A 90 1.16 -0.14 5.15
CA ALA A 90 -0.12 0.15 5.82
C ALA A 90 0.06 1.01 7.08
N ALA A 91 1.06 0.71 7.91
CA ALA A 91 1.38 1.50 9.10
C ALA A 91 1.79 2.94 8.72
N SER A 92 2.65 3.09 7.71
CA SER A 92 3.12 4.38 7.23
C SER A 92 2.01 5.23 6.62
N ALA A 93 1.09 4.61 5.89
CA ALA A 93 -0.07 5.30 5.32
C ALA A 93 -0.98 5.89 6.40
N ILE A 94 -1.14 5.20 7.53
CA ILE A 94 -1.91 5.72 8.68
C ILE A 94 -1.11 6.77 9.46
N ALA A 95 0.20 6.60 9.57
CA ALA A 95 1.07 7.50 10.35
C ALA A 95 1.42 8.82 9.63
N GLY A 96 1.28 8.89 8.31
CA GLY A 96 1.69 10.06 7.52
C GLY A 96 3.21 10.14 7.25
N LYS A 97 3.96 9.14 7.70
CA LYS A 97 5.43 9.05 7.57
C LYS A 97 5.87 7.59 7.67
N ILE A 98 7.08 7.27 7.21
CA ILE A 98 7.62 5.91 7.28
C ILE A 98 7.84 5.53 8.76
N VAL A 99 7.21 4.44 9.20
CA VAL A 99 7.24 3.95 10.59
C VAL A 99 7.33 2.43 10.65
N ALA A 100 7.75 1.92 11.80
CA ALA A 100 7.71 0.48 12.05
C ALA A 100 6.26 0.00 12.26
N PRO A 101 5.91 -1.22 11.82
CA PRO A 101 4.55 -1.72 11.96
C PRO A 101 4.20 -2.06 13.42
N SER A 102 5.19 -2.23 14.29
CA SER A 102 5.00 -2.45 15.74
C SER A 102 4.25 -1.31 16.44
N GLU A 103 4.24 -0.11 15.88
CA GLU A 103 3.42 1.00 16.38
C GLU A 103 1.90 0.77 16.20
N PHE A 104 1.52 -0.18 15.35
CA PHE A 104 0.13 -0.46 14.96
C PHE A 104 -0.30 -1.92 15.15
N LEU A 105 0.66 -2.85 15.17
CA LEU A 105 0.38 -4.27 15.34
C LEU A 105 0.37 -4.65 16.83
N LYS A 106 -0.64 -5.42 17.24
CA LYS A 106 -0.72 -6.01 18.59
C LYS A 106 0.20 -7.23 18.78
N LYS A 107 0.56 -7.88 17.67
CA LYS A 107 1.45 -9.05 17.61
C LYS A 107 2.64 -8.74 16.70
N PRO A 108 3.83 -9.32 16.94
CA PRO A 108 4.96 -9.21 16.03
C PRO A 108 4.61 -9.63 14.60
N GLU A 109 5.20 -8.94 13.60
CA GLU A 109 4.99 -9.25 12.17
C GLU A 109 5.32 -10.71 11.82
N ALA A 110 6.38 -11.25 12.43
CA ALA A 110 6.82 -12.63 12.24
C ALA A 110 5.72 -13.67 12.60
N GLU A 111 4.86 -13.36 13.58
CA GLU A 111 3.77 -14.25 13.99
C GLU A 111 2.56 -14.17 13.05
N LEU A 112 2.41 -13.06 12.32
CA LEU A 112 1.32 -12.87 11.36
C LEU A 112 1.61 -13.51 10.00
N ALA A 113 2.88 -13.64 9.63
CA ALA A 113 3.30 -14.26 8.38
C ALA A 113 3.07 -15.78 8.34
N THR A 114 2.85 -16.41 9.50
CA THR A 114 2.65 -17.86 9.66
C THR A 114 1.20 -18.26 9.91
N ALA A 115 0.27 -17.30 9.93
CA ALA A 115 -1.16 -17.49 10.21
C ALA A 115 -2.00 -17.44 8.92
#